data_AF-A0A9Q9LXG7-F1
#
_entry.id   AF-A0A9Q9LXG7-F1
#
_cell.length_a   1.000
_cell.length_b   1.000
_cell.length_c   1.000
_cell.angle_alpha   90.00
_cell.angle_beta   90.00
_cell.angle_gamma   90.00
#
_symmetry.space_group_name_H-M   'P 1'
#
loop_
_entity.id
_entity.type
_entity.pdbx_description
1 polymer ?
#
loop_
_entity_poly.entity_id
_entity_poly.type
_entity_poly.pdbx_seq_one_letter_code
_entity_poly.pdbx_strand_id
1 'polypeptide(L)'
;METTITFHPTPLRVPAFMRSQPPTEFHRFVGENLQALAIAAKILGVTPGQQMVARLVEDLQSDTTLNASTQRVAAGLARLLDPRGPAWRNYLRAQDIDVHAVEFTELERLVREYQDALAQSAASQGQPSRGGHRM
;
A
#
# COMPACT_ATOMS: atom_id res chain seq x y z
N MET A 1 55.40 -11.89 -5.71
CA MET A 1 54.35 -11.44 -4.77
C MET A 1 53.03 -11.68 -5.48
N GLU A 2 52.40 -12.83 -5.24
CA GLU A 2 51.11 -13.18 -5.85
C GLU A 2 49.97 -12.56 -5.05
N THR A 3 49.20 -11.69 -5.70
CA THR A 3 47.97 -11.11 -5.18
C THR A 3 46.80 -12.07 -5.44
N THR A 4 46.40 -12.81 -4.42
CA THR A 4 45.18 -13.62 -4.45
C THR A 4 43.96 -12.70 -4.51
N ILE A 5 43.23 -12.73 -5.64
CA ILE A 5 41.96 -12.04 -5.80
C ILE A 5 40.86 -12.92 -5.20
N THR A 6 40.35 -12.55 -4.03
CA THR A 6 39.21 -13.22 -3.39
C THR A 6 37.92 -12.82 -4.09
N PHE A 7 37.40 -13.73 -4.92
CA PHE A 7 36.10 -13.60 -5.56
C PHE A 7 35.00 -13.72 -4.49
N HIS A 8 34.33 -12.62 -4.17
CA HIS A 8 33.14 -12.62 -3.33
C HIS A 8 31.93 -12.69 -4.26
N PRO A 9 31.30 -13.87 -4.46
CA PRO A 9 30.10 -13.97 -5.27
C PRO A 9 29.02 -13.10 -4.61
N THR A 10 28.59 -12.05 -5.29
CA THR A 10 27.41 -11.30 -4.89
C THR A 10 26.23 -12.28 -4.92
N PRO A 11 25.48 -12.46 -3.83
CA PRO A 11 24.34 -13.37 -3.84
C PRO A 11 23.36 -12.93 -4.92
N LEU A 12 23.07 -13.82 -5.87
CA LEU A 12 22.10 -13.63 -6.92
C LEU A 12 20.74 -13.33 -6.27
N ARG A 13 20.29 -12.07 -6.32
CA ARG A 13 18.93 -11.71 -5.91
C ARG A 13 17.97 -12.29 -6.93
N VAL A 14 17.21 -13.30 -6.50
CA VAL A 14 16.13 -13.88 -7.30
C VAL A 14 15.12 -12.75 -7.64
N PRO A 15 14.80 -12.53 -8.92
CA PRO A 15 13.79 -11.56 -9.36
C PRO A 15 12.45 -11.80 -8.67
N ALA A 16 11.71 -10.73 -8.35
CA ALA A 16 10.44 -10.82 -7.62
C ALA A 16 9.40 -11.73 -8.31
N PHE A 17 9.38 -11.76 -9.64
CA PHE A 17 8.49 -12.65 -10.41
C PHE A 17 8.77 -14.15 -10.21
N MET A 18 9.97 -14.54 -9.77
CA MET A 18 10.33 -15.93 -9.45
C MET A 18 10.07 -16.28 -7.98
N ARG A 19 9.79 -15.28 -7.11
CA ARG A 19 9.28 -15.53 -5.77
C ARG A 19 7.79 -15.81 -5.91
N SER A 20 7.47 -17.07 -6.11
CA SER A 20 6.12 -17.62 -6.26
C SER A 20 5.29 -17.51 -4.96
N GLN A 21 5.21 -16.32 -4.36
CA GLN A 21 4.23 -16.00 -3.34
C GLN A 21 3.06 -15.29 -4.01
N PRO A 22 1.82 -15.73 -3.77
CA PRO A 22 0.66 -15.02 -4.28
C PRO A 22 0.66 -13.59 -3.73
N PRO A 23 0.22 -12.60 -4.53
CA PRO A 23 0.07 -11.23 -4.07
C PRO A 23 -0.75 -11.18 -2.78
N THR A 24 -0.37 -10.32 -1.83
CA THR A 24 -1.14 -10.16 -0.59
C THR A 24 -2.55 -9.63 -0.90
N GLU A 25 -3.49 -9.78 0.04
CA GLU A 25 -4.83 -9.17 -0.07
C GLU A 25 -4.77 -7.67 -0.40
N PHE A 26 -3.77 -6.97 0.13
CA PHE A 26 -3.54 -5.56 -0.21
C PHE A 26 -3.07 -5.32 -1.65
N HIS A 27 -2.24 -6.20 -2.23
CA HIS A 27 -1.89 -6.10 -3.65
C HIS A 27 -3.12 -6.29 -4.53
N ARG A 28 -3.98 -7.26 -4.19
CA ARG A 28 -5.24 -7.50 -4.90
C ARG A 28 -6.15 -6.27 -4.80
N PHE A 29 -6.38 -5.77 -3.58
CA PHE A 29 -7.22 -4.60 -3.34
C PHE A 29 -6.74 -3.38 -4.13
N VAL A 30 -5.44 -3.05 -4.06
CA VAL A 30 -4.88 -1.90 -4.77
C VAL A 30 -4.98 -2.10 -6.29
N GLY A 31 -4.78 -3.32 -6.80
CA GLY A 31 -4.94 -3.62 -8.22
C GLY A 31 -6.37 -3.44 -8.73
N GLU A 32 -7.36 -3.91 -7.97
CA GLU A 32 -8.79 -3.79 -8.31
C GLU A 32 -9.31 -2.36 -8.19
N ASN A 33 -8.79 -1.59 -7.24
CA ASN A 33 -9.32 -0.28 -6.88
C ASN A 33 -8.41 0.90 -7.26
N LEU A 34 -7.36 0.67 -8.07
CA LEU A 34 -6.34 1.68 -8.38
C LEU A 34 -6.93 2.99 -8.91
N GLN A 35 -7.88 2.90 -9.84
CA GLN A 35 -8.50 4.08 -10.44
C GLN A 35 -9.25 4.91 -9.39
N ALA A 36 -10.03 4.25 -8.53
CA ALA A 36 -10.79 4.91 -7.48
C ALA A 36 -9.85 5.56 -6.44
N LEU A 37 -8.78 4.86 -6.05
CA LEU A 37 -7.75 5.39 -5.15
C LEU A 37 -7.01 6.60 -5.74
N ALA A 38 -6.68 6.56 -7.03
CA ALA A 38 -6.02 7.67 -7.72
C ALA A 38 -6.92 8.91 -7.79
N ILE A 39 -8.21 8.73 -8.05
CA ILE A 39 -9.21 9.81 -8.04
C ILE A 39 -9.33 10.39 -6.63
N ALA A 40 -9.52 9.55 -5.61
CA ALA A 40 -9.63 9.96 -4.22
C ALA A 40 -8.40 10.77 -3.76
N ALA A 41 -7.20 10.25 -4.06
CA ALA A 41 -5.94 10.90 -3.69
C ALA A 41 -5.75 12.24 -4.41
N LYS A 42 -6.17 12.35 -5.68
CA LYS A 42 -6.16 13.62 -6.43
C LYS A 42 -7.12 14.64 -5.81
N ILE A 43 -8.32 14.22 -5.43
CA ILE A 43 -9.34 15.09 -4.86
C ILE A 43 -8.89 15.61 -3.48
N LEU A 44 -8.43 14.71 -2.62
CA LEU A 44 -8.18 15.01 -1.20
C LEU A 44 -6.76 15.52 -0.93
N GLY A 45 -5.78 15.06 -1.70
CA GLY A 45 -4.37 15.38 -1.49
C GLY A 45 -3.66 15.99 -2.68
N VAL A 46 -4.35 16.27 -3.78
CA VAL A 46 -3.81 16.93 -4.98
C VAL A 46 -2.49 16.26 -5.41
N THR A 47 -1.40 17.02 -5.49
CA THR A 47 -0.09 16.54 -5.93
C THR A 47 0.53 15.54 -4.95
N PRO A 48 0.58 15.80 -3.61
CA PRO A 48 1.03 14.80 -2.64
C PRO A 48 0.28 13.46 -2.75
N GLY A 49 -1.04 13.48 -2.90
CA GLY A 49 -1.83 12.25 -3.02
C GLY A 49 -1.47 11.44 -4.26
N GLN A 50 -1.33 12.11 -5.40
CA GLN A 50 -0.91 11.46 -6.66
C GLN A 50 0.48 10.83 -6.56
N GLN A 51 1.44 11.52 -5.94
CA GLN A 51 2.80 11.01 -5.75
C GLN A 51 2.81 9.75 -4.87
N MET A 52 1.98 9.71 -3.82
CA MET A 52 1.87 8.56 -2.94
C MET A 52 1.26 7.35 -3.64
N VAL A 53 0.22 7.54 -4.46
CA VAL A 53 -0.36 6.46 -5.26
C VAL A 53 0.65 5.93 -6.29
N ALA A 54 1.35 6.82 -7.01
CA ALA A 54 2.37 6.41 -7.97
C ALA A 54 3.48 5.60 -7.31
N ARG A 55 3.97 6.06 -6.14
CA ARG A 55 4.99 5.35 -5.38
C ARG A 55 4.51 4.00 -4.86
N LEU A 56 3.26 3.94 -4.39
CA LEU A 56 2.65 2.70 -3.93
C LEU A 56 2.57 1.66 -5.05
N VAL A 57 2.13 2.06 -6.25
CA VAL A 57 2.05 1.17 -7.40
C VAL A 57 3.43 0.67 -7.82
N GLU A 58 4.43 1.55 -7.89
CA GLU A 58 5.81 1.18 -8.20
C GLU A 58 6.34 0.13 -7.21
N ASP A 59 6.14 0.38 -5.91
CA ASP A 59 6.60 -0.52 -4.87
C ASP A 59 5.91 -1.91 -4.96
N LEU A 60 4.59 -1.96 -5.18
CA LEU A 60 3.81 -3.20 -5.29
C LEU A 60 4.07 -3.99 -6.59
N GLN A 61 4.56 -3.34 -7.64
CA GLN A 61 5.05 -4.03 -8.84
C GLN A 61 6.44 -4.64 -8.64
N SER A 62 7.25 -4.02 -7.78
CA SER A 62 8.64 -4.41 -7.56
C SER A 62 8.81 -5.58 -6.58
N ASP A 63 7.87 -5.74 -5.65
CA ASP A 63 7.94 -6.71 -4.56
C ASP A 63 6.56 -7.32 -4.32
N THR A 64 6.49 -8.64 -4.14
CA THR A 64 5.25 -9.35 -3.80
C THR A 64 4.93 -9.26 -2.30
N THR A 65 5.84 -8.66 -1.52
CA THR A 65 5.71 -8.45 -0.08
C THR A 65 5.72 -6.96 0.26
N LEU A 66 4.90 -6.59 1.24
CA LEU A 66 4.86 -5.21 1.75
C LEU A 66 6.06 -4.96 2.66
N ASN A 67 7.13 -4.39 2.12
CA ASN A 67 8.27 -3.98 2.93
C ASN A 67 7.93 -2.73 3.78
N ALA A 68 8.78 -2.41 4.76
CA ALA A 68 8.54 -1.29 5.69
C ALA A 68 8.43 0.08 5.00
N SER A 69 9.04 0.26 3.83
CA SER A 69 8.90 1.50 3.04
C SER A 69 7.51 1.58 2.42
N THR A 70 7.08 0.52 1.73
CA THR A 70 5.76 0.43 1.10
C THR A 70 4.65 0.58 2.14
N GLN A 71 4.79 -0.02 3.32
CA GLN A 71 3.84 0.15 4.43
C GLN A 71 3.74 1.60 4.90
N ARG A 72 4.84 2.35 4.95
CA ARG A 72 4.81 3.77 5.32
C ARG A 72 4.10 4.62 4.27
N VAL A 73 4.36 4.37 2.98
CA VAL A 73 3.66 5.04 1.88
C VAL A 73 2.16 4.72 1.95
N ALA A 74 1.82 3.45 2.12
CA ALA A 74 0.44 2.99 2.23
C ALA A 74 -0.29 3.60 3.43
N ALA A 75 0.36 3.64 4.61
CA ALA A 75 -0.20 4.25 5.81
C ALA A 75 -0.33 5.78 5.69
N GLY A 76 0.61 6.42 5.00
CA GLY A 76 0.50 7.84 4.69
C GLY A 76 -0.72 8.12 3.80
N LEU A 77 -0.94 7.29 2.77
CA LEU A 77 -2.10 7.40 1.89
C LEU A 77 -3.40 7.14 2.69
N ALA A 78 -3.39 6.16 3.61
CA ALA A 78 -4.52 5.89 4.50
C ALA A 78 -4.92 7.12 5.34
N ARG A 79 -3.93 7.85 5.88
CA ARG A 79 -4.16 9.06 6.68
C ARG A 79 -4.64 10.23 5.84
N LEU A 80 -4.11 10.37 4.62
CA LEU A 80 -4.56 11.40 3.70
C LEU A 80 -6.03 11.18 3.31
N LEU A 81 -6.39 9.93 3.08
CA LEU A 81 -7.73 9.52 2.69
C LEU A 81 -8.70 9.38 3.86
N ASP A 82 -8.25 9.51 5.12
CA ASP A 82 -9.11 9.34 6.30
C ASP A 82 -10.32 10.31 6.26
N PRO A 83 -11.58 9.80 6.27
CA PRO A 83 -12.80 10.62 6.26
C PRO A 83 -12.89 11.60 7.42
N ARG A 84 -12.23 11.30 8.55
CA ARG A 84 -12.15 12.18 9.72
C ARG A 84 -11.00 13.18 9.63
N GLY A 85 -10.19 13.08 8.58
CA GLY A 85 -9.00 13.88 8.35
C GLY A 85 -9.28 15.32 7.90
N PRO A 86 -8.27 16.20 7.99
CA PRO A 86 -8.42 17.60 7.58
C PRO A 86 -8.68 17.75 6.07
N ALA A 87 -8.18 16.83 5.23
CA ALA A 87 -8.37 16.85 3.79
C ALA A 87 -9.86 16.77 3.40
N TRP A 88 -10.60 15.84 4.00
CA TRP A 88 -12.04 15.70 3.79
C TRP A 88 -12.82 16.91 4.27
N ARG A 89 -12.51 17.39 5.48
CA ARG A 89 -13.17 18.59 6.02
C ARG A 89 -12.97 19.80 5.13
N ASN A 90 -11.78 19.97 4.57
CA ASN A 90 -11.47 21.08 3.66
C ASN A 90 -12.20 20.91 2.32
N TYR A 91 -12.23 19.69 1.79
CA TYR A 91 -12.94 19.35 0.55
C TYR A 91 -14.44 19.62 0.66
N LEU A 92 -15.08 19.12 1.73
CA LEU A 92 -16.50 19.33 2.02
C LEU A 92 -16.86 20.82 2.12
N ARG A 93 -16.04 21.62 2.82
CA ARG A 93 -16.23 23.08 2.91
C ARG A 93 -16.07 23.80 1.57
N ALA A 94 -15.17 23.34 0.72
CA ALA A 94 -14.83 24.02 -0.53
C ALA A 94 -15.85 23.75 -1.65
N GLN A 95 -16.53 22.60 -1.61
CA GLN A 95 -17.32 22.07 -2.72
C GLN A 95 -18.82 21.99 -2.43
N ASP A 96 -19.27 22.38 -1.22
CA ASP A 96 -20.68 22.33 -0.79
C ASP A 96 -21.35 20.97 -1.07
N ILE A 97 -20.64 19.90 -0.71
CA ILE A 97 -21.02 18.52 -1.06
C ILE A 97 -22.10 18.02 -0.12
N ASP A 98 -23.15 17.44 -0.68
CA ASP A 98 -24.12 16.66 0.07
C ASP A 98 -23.46 15.38 0.61
N VAL A 99 -23.30 15.31 1.93
CA VAL A 99 -22.74 14.14 2.63
C VAL A 99 -23.63 12.90 2.53
N HIS A 100 -24.87 13.04 2.06
CA HIS A 100 -25.78 11.93 1.78
C HIS A 100 -25.74 11.47 0.32
N ALA A 101 -24.90 12.09 -0.53
CA ALA A 101 -24.69 11.64 -1.89
C ALA A 101 -24.07 10.23 -1.91
N VAL A 102 -24.49 9.43 -2.89
CA VAL A 102 -24.01 8.05 -3.05
C VAL A 102 -22.50 8.02 -3.26
N GLU A 103 -21.97 8.99 -4.04
CA GLU A 103 -20.56 9.14 -4.33
C GLU A 103 -19.71 9.38 -3.06
N PHE A 104 -20.28 10.09 -2.07
CA PHE A 104 -19.62 10.31 -0.78
C PHE A 104 -19.53 9.00 0.00
N THR A 105 -20.63 8.25 0.06
CA THR A 105 -20.71 6.95 0.76
C THR A 105 -19.77 5.92 0.12
N GLU A 106 -19.70 5.85 -1.21
CA GLU A 106 -18.80 4.95 -1.93
C GLU A 106 -17.33 5.31 -1.69
N LEU A 107 -17.01 6.60 -1.60
CA LEU A 107 -15.66 7.04 -1.28
C LEU A 107 -15.28 6.67 0.17
N GLU A 108 -16.17 6.85 1.14
CA GLU A 108 -15.92 6.42 2.53
C GLU A 108 -15.70 4.91 2.63
N ARG A 109 -16.52 4.14 1.90
CA ARG A 109 -16.41 2.69 1.82
C ARG A 109 -15.05 2.27 1.25
N LEU A 110 -14.63 2.86 0.14
CA LEU A 110 -13.32 2.61 -0.48
C LEU A 110 -12.18 2.82 0.51
N VAL A 111 -12.21 3.91 1.28
CA VAL A 111 -11.16 4.20 2.26
C VAL A 111 -11.15 3.18 3.39
N ARG A 112 -12.32 2.77 3.87
CA ARG A 112 -12.43 1.76 4.91
C ARG A 112 -11.85 0.42 4.45
N GLU A 113 -12.22 -0.03 3.25
CA GLU A 113 -11.71 -1.27 2.67
C GLU A 113 -10.18 -1.22 2.45
N TYR A 114 -9.65 -0.06 2.04
CA TYR A 114 -8.19 0.15 1.93
C TYR A 114 -7.47 0.02 3.28
N GLN A 115 -8.03 0.61 4.35
CA GLN A 115 -7.47 0.52 5.69
C GLN A 115 -7.50 -0.92 6.22
N ASP A 116 -8.61 -1.64 5.98
CA ASP A 116 -8.78 -3.03 6.37
C ASP A 116 -7.77 -3.94 5.64
N ALA A 117 -7.58 -3.76 4.32
CA ALA A 117 -6.62 -4.52 3.53
C ALA A 117 -5.16 -4.28 3.99
N LEU A 118 -4.83 -3.04 4.37
CA LEU A 118 -3.53 -2.69 4.91
C LEU A 118 -3.29 -3.35 6.28
N ALA A 119 -4.29 -3.32 7.17
CA ALA A 119 -4.20 -3.93 8.50
C ALA A 119 -4.04 -5.46 8.42
N GLN A 120 -4.80 -6.12 7.55
CA GLN A 120 -4.69 -7.57 7.31
C GLN A 120 -3.29 -7.96 6.83
N SER A 121 -2.71 -7.16 5.94
CA SER A 121 -1.36 -7.43 5.43
C SER A 121 -0.28 -7.26 6.50
N ALA A 122 -0.43 -6.32 7.44
CA ALA A 122 0.47 -6.19 8.58
C ALA A 122 0.34 -7.40 9.54
N ALA A 123 -0.88 -7.88 9.77
CA ALA A 123 -1.14 -9.04 10.62
C ALA A 123 -0.55 -10.34 10.06
N SER A 124 -0.67 -10.57 8.74
CA SER A 124 -0.11 -11.75 8.08
C SER A 124 1.43 -11.78 8.09
N GLN A 125 2.10 -10.63 8.14
CA GLN A 125 3.56 -10.56 8.28
C GLN A 125 4.06 -10.74 9.72
N GLY A 126 3.22 -10.41 10.70
CA GLY A 126 3.51 -10.55 12.13
C GLY A 126 3.33 -11.97 12.69
N GLN A 127 2.94 -12.94 11.86
CA GLN A 127 2.77 -14.34 12.25
C GLN A 127 4.08 -15.10 12.00
N PRO A 128 5.01 -15.22 12.99
CA PRO A 128 6.10 -16.16 12.87
C PRO A 128 5.49 -17.55 12.73
N SER A 129 5.97 -18.33 11.77
CA SER A 129 5.68 -19.76 11.66
C SER A 129 6.10 -20.46 12.96
N ARG A 130 5.22 -20.46 13.97
CA ARG A 130 5.30 -21.32 15.15
C ARG A 130 4.74 -22.70 14.76
N GLY A 131 5.41 -23.36 13.80
CA GLY A 131 5.46 -24.81 13.77
C GLY A 131 6.74 -25.18 14.50
N GLY A 132 6.70 -25.55 15.77
CA GLY A 132 6.11 -26.82 16.16
C GLY A 132 7.09 -27.96 15.80
N HIS A 133 8.35 -27.85 16.22
CA HIS A 133 9.34 -28.92 16.08
C HIS A 133 9.94 -29.27 17.45
N ARG A 134 9.29 -30.20 18.13
CA ARG A 134 9.89 -31.34 18.84
C ARG A 134 8.82 -32.04 19.68
N MET A 135 8.38 -33.21 19.19
CA MET A 135 8.24 -34.36 20.08
C MET A 135 9.59 -35.09 20.11
#